data_AF-A0A6G1ZMD4-F1
#
_entry.id   AF-A0A6G1ZMD4-F1
#
_cell.length_a   1.000
_cell.length_b   1.000
_cell.length_c   1.000
_cell.angle_alpha   90.00
_cell.angle_beta   90.00
_cell.angle_gamma   90.00
#
_symmetry.space_group_name_H-M   'P 1'
#
loop_
_entity.id
_entity.type
_entity.pdbx_description
1 polymer ?
#
loop_
_entity_poly.entity_id
_entity_poly.type
_entity_poly.pdbx_seq_one_letter_code
_entity_poly.pdbx_strand_id
1 'polypeptide(L)'
;NKNKVLKEAIDMLNKRFSFRWLHPKMKKEIETTGGSVITNIHNIKGTNQIMVNLNPWAIPFLIYYGVGVGGTRYSKGLALGLRGNYTKRIYKIICSQRDRREYYYAISQFRKDLEIPEKHSNNDIDRKILRPAQERIKESGSDVWFDYELICKYPIKGRKPKADTIIFTINTLHPREAGGEQFEQYSFVYRWVSNAMNNPTDDKAQKAVDKISDLGRLKEVYERCCYYDDRVCSGVQSRIHAQNALLKMLREEFKIK
;
A
#
# COMPACT_ATOMS: atom_id res chain seq x y z
N ASN A 1 31.14 1.39 -1.26
CA ASN A 1 31.30 2.56 -2.16
C ASN A 1 31.05 3.86 -1.38
N LYS A 2 32.06 4.34 -0.62
CA LYS A 2 31.95 5.53 0.23
C LYS A 2 31.66 6.81 -0.56
N ASN A 3 32.36 6.99 -1.66
CA ASN A 3 32.33 8.21 -2.46
C ASN A 3 30.94 8.47 -3.03
N LYS A 4 30.24 7.40 -3.47
CA LYS A 4 28.85 7.52 -3.91
C LYS A 4 27.93 7.97 -2.78
N VAL A 5 28.04 7.38 -1.59
CA VAL A 5 27.22 7.77 -0.43
C VAL A 5 27.50 9.20 0.00
N LEU A 6 28.78 9.61 -0.01
CA LEU A 6 29.18 10.97 0.31
C LEU A 6 28.59 12.00 -0.67
N LYS A 7 28.61 11.70 -1.98
CA LYS A 7 28.00 12.55 -3.00
C LYS A 7 26.50 12.72 -2.77
N GLU A 8 25.77 11.61 -2.56
CA GLU A 8 24.33 11.67 -2.28
C GLU A 8 24.02 12.43 -0.98
N ALA A 9 24.86 12.29 0.06
CA ALA A 9 24.70 13.06 1.29
C ALA A 9 24.92 14.56 1.06
N ILE A 10 25.89 14.96 0.24
CA ILE A 10 26.11 16.36 -0.14
C ILE A 10 24.91 16.90 -0.91
N ASP A 11 24.34 16.14 -1.84
CA ASP A 11 23.15 16.55 -2.59
C ASP A 11 21.95 16.78 -1.67
N MET A 12 21.86 16.06 -0.54
CA MET A 12 20.81 16.25 0.46
C MET A 12 20.93 17.59 1.19
N LEU A 13 22.11 18.21 1.30
CA LEU A 13 22.29 19.53 1.98
C LEU A 13 21.44 20.65 1.36
N ASN A 14 20.99 20.47 0.11
CA ASN A 14 20.17 21.46 -0.61
C ASN A 14 18.68 21.09 -0.66
N LYS A 15 18.29 19.89 -0.20
CA LYS A 15 16.89 19.44 -0.23
C LYS A 15 16.12 19.97 0.95
N ARG A 16 15.34 21.02 0.71
CA ARG A 16 14.39 21.56 1.69
C ARG A 16 13.24 20.58 1.94
N PHE A 17 12.73 20.59 3.17
CA PHE A 17 11.50 19.88 3.51
C PHE A 17 10.47 20.89 4.00
N SER A 18 9.20 20.57 3.80
CA SER A 18 8.09 21.35 4.34
C SER A 18 7.03 20.44 4.92
N PHE A 19 6.28 20.96 5.88
CA PHE A 19 5.21 20.23 6.54
C PHE A 19 4.17 21.22 7.08
N ARG A 20 2.96 20.69 7.29
CA ARG A 20 1.86 21.44 7.89
C ARG A 20 1.50 20.85 9.23
N TRP A 21 1.12 21.71 10.17
CA TRP A 21 0.73 21.30 11.50
C TRP A 21 -0.23 22.32 12.11
N LEU A 22 -1.05 21.87 13.06
CA LEU A 22 -1.97 22.73 13.79
C LEU A 22 -1.27 23.26 15.04
N HIS A 23 -1.15 24.58 15.17
CA HIS A 23 -0.52 25.16 16.37
C HIS A 23 -1.36 24.85 17.62
N PRO A 24 -0.78 24.25 18.67
CA PRO A 24 -1.55 23.68 19.79
C PRO A 24 -2.34 24.75 20.55
N LYS A 25 -1.81 25.97 20.65
CA LYS A 25 -2.45 27.10 21.33
C LYS A 25 -3.27 28.00 20.41
N MET A 26 -2.81 28.23 19.19
CA MET A 26 -3.46 29.19 18.27
C MET A 26 -4.58 28.54 17.46
N LYS A 27 -4.60 27.20 17.39
CA LYS A 27 -5.53 26.42 16.57
C LYS A 27 -5.55 26.87 15.10
N LYS A 28 -4.43 27.42 14.62
CA LYS A 28 -4.23 27.79 13.22
C LYS A 28 -3.33 26.76 12.54
N GLU A 29 -3.64 26.46 11.28
CA GLU A 29 -2.77 25.69 10.42
C GLU A 29 -1.52 26.51 10.10
N ILE A 30 -0.35 25.94 10.34
CA ILE A 30 0.95 26.53 10.04
C ILE A 30 1.61 25.68 8.97
N GLU A 31 2.05 26.32 7.90
CA GLU A 31 2.96 25.72 6.92
C GLU A 31 4.39 26.14 7.27
N THR A 32 5.23 25.15 7.56
CA THR A 32 6.65 25.36 7.89
C THR A 32 7.49 24.87 6.73
N THR A 33 8.40 25.73 6.25
CA THR A 33 9.45 25.33 5.31
C THR A 33 10.76 25.28 6.07
N GLY A 34 11.26 24.08 6.30
CA GLY A 34 12.55 23.84 6.92
C GLY A 34 13.71 24.04 5.94
N GLY A 35 14.92 24.17 6.50
CA GLY A 35 16.16 24.03 5.75
C GLY A 35 16.36 22.61 5.24
N SER A 36 17.60 22.14 5.10
CA SER A 36 17.84 20.74 4.73
C SER A 36 17.57 19.78 5.88
N VAL A 37 17.24 18.52 5.54
CA VAL A 37 17.17 17.38 6.45
C VAL A 37 18.55 17.07 7.05
N ILE A 38 19.62 17.19 6.26
CA ILE A 38 21.02 17.03 6.71
C ILE A 38 21.63 18.42 6.84
N THR A 39 22.20 18.75 7.98
CA THR A 39 22.84 20.06 8.20
C THR A 39 24.35 20.00 8.01
N ASN A 40 24.98 18.88 8.38
CA ASN A 40 26.42 18.70 8.32
C ASN A 40 26.78 17.26 7.95
N ILE A 41 27.94 17.10 7.32
CA ILE A 41 28.50 15.80 6.92
C ILE A 41 29.95 15.76 7.38
N HIS A 42 30.32 14.75 8.16
CA HIS A 42 31.68 14.49 8.61
C HIS A 42 32.21 13.25 7.90
N ASN A 43 33.18 13.44 7.00
CA ASN A 43 33.86 12.35 6.32
C ASN A 43 35.05 11.86 7.18
N ILE A 44 34.90 10.72 7.85
CA ILE A 44 35.95 10.14 8.69
C ILE A 44 37.08 9.64 7.77
N LYS A 45 38.21 10.35 7.74
CA LYS A 45 39.36 9.99 6.90
C LYS A 45 39.96 8.66 7.35
N GLY A 46 40.52 7.90 6.41
CA GLY A 46 41.09 6.57 6.68
C GLY A 46 40.06 5.45 6.93
N THR A 47 38.75 5.75 6.96
CA THR A 47 37.70 4.74 7.15
C THR A 47 36.68 4.74 6.00
N ASN A 48 35.78 3.76 5.99
CA ASN A 48 34.63 3.71 5.06
C ASN A 48 33.34 4.34 5.64
N GLN A 49 33.47 5.18 6.67
CA GLN A 49 32.35 5.74 7.42
C GLN A 49 32.16 7.25 7.18
N ILE A 50 30.91 7.69 7.24
CA ILE A 50 30.54 9.11 7.31
C ILE A 50 29.60 9.30 8.51
N MET A 51 29.63 10.46 9.13
CA MET A 51 28.63 10.89 10.10
C MET A 51 27.81 12.04 9.51
N VAL A 52 26.53 12.09 9.82
CA VAL A 52 25.63 13.16 9.35
C VAL A 52 24.88 13.75 10.53
N ASN A 53 24.72 15.06 10.53
CA ASN A 53 23.89 15.76 11.50
C ASN A 53 22.52 15.99 10.87
N LEU A 54 21.46 15.63 11.60
CA LEU A 54 20.09 15.82 11.17
C LEU A 54 19.54 17.13 11.72
N ASN A 55 18.73 17.80 10.91
CA ASN A 55 17.97 18.96 11.35
C ASN A 55 16.97 18.54 12.44
N PRO A 56 16.98 19.16 13.64
CA PRO A 56 16.05 18.82 14.71
C PRO A 56 14.57 18.90 14.31
N TRP A 57 14.22 19.82 13.39
CA TRP A 57 12.86 19.94 12.87
C TRP A 57 12.45 18.78 11.96
N ALA A 58 13.40 18.02 11.41
CA ALA A 58 13.13 16.83 10.62
C ALA A 58 12.96 15.58 11.51
N ILE A 59 13.47 15.58 12.75
CA ILE A 59 13.45 14.42 13.64
C ILE A 59 12.03 13.86 13.83
N PRO A 60 11.00 14.65 14.19
CA PRO A 60 9.65 14.11 14.41
C PRO A 60 9.10 13.32 13.21
N PHE A 61 9.48 13.70 11.98
CA PHE A 61 9.06 13.04 10.74
C PHE A 61 9.89 11.80 10.39
N LEU A 62 11.11 11.69 10.92
CA LEU A 62 11.99 10.53 10.73
C LEU A 62 11.71 9.43 11.76
N ILE A 63 11.42 9.80 13.01
CA ILE A 63 11.21 8.86 14.12
C ILE A 63 9.75 8.68 14.50
N TYR A 64 8.82 9.38 13.83
CA TYR A 64 7.37 9.31 14.10
C TYR A 64 7.03 9.53 15.59
N TYR A 65 7.67 10.52 16.21
CA TYR A 65 7.49 10.84 17.62
C TYR A 65 6.50 12.00 17.79
N GLY A 66 5.33 11.74 18.38
CA GLY A 66 4.26 12.72 18.60
C GLY A 66 2.86 12.11 18.74
N VAL A 67 1.83 12.94 18.92
CA VAL A 67 0.41 12.52 18.97
C VAL A 67 -0.16 12.52 17.55
N GLY A 68 -0.79 11.43 17.12
CA GLY A 68 -1.40 11.30 15.79
C GLY A 68 -0.42 10.98 14.65
N VAL A 69 0.84 10.66 14.97
CA VAL A 69 1.82 10.19 13.97
C VAL A 69 1.80 8.67 13.87
N GLY A 70 1.33 8.18 12.72
CA GLY A 70 1.49 6.79 12.29
C GLY A 70 2.74 6.64 11.41
N GLY A 71 3.49 5.57 11.60
CA GLY A 71 4.67 5.25 10.79
C GLY A 71 4.34 4.29 9.66
N THR A 72 4.92 4.51 8.48
CA THR A 72 4.86 3.52 7.39
C THR A 72 5.95 2.48 7.58
N ARG A 73 5.57 1.21 7.73
CA ARG A 73 6.51 0.08 7.78
C ARG A 73 6.64 -0.56 6.39
N TYR A 74 7.87 -0.84 5.97
CA TYR A 74 8.17 -1.52 4.72
C TYR A 74 9.54 -2.20 4.79
N SER A 75 9.75 -3.23 3.97
CA SER A 75 11.02 -3.95 3.92
C SER A 75 12.14 -3.05 3.37
N LYS A 76 13.19 -2.85 4.16
CA LYS A 76 14.39 -2.09 3.77
C LYS A 76 15.04 -2.68 2.51
N GLY A 77 15.20 -4.00 2.47
CA GLY A 77 15.84 -4.70 1.35
C GLY A 77 15.08 -4.47 0.04
N LEU A 78 13.76 -4.66 0.07
CA LEU A 78 12.90 -4.43 -1.10
C LEU A 78 12.91 -2.97 -1.54
N ALA A 79 12.71 -2.02 -0.61
CA ALA A 79 12.70 -0.59 -0.95
C ALA A 79 14.03 -0.10 -1.56
N LEU A 80 15.16 -0.68 -1.15
CA LEU A 80 16.46 -0.38 -1.75
C LEU A 80 16.63 -1.03 -3.12
N GLY A 81 16.17 -2.28 -3.28
CA GLY A 81 16.29 -3.09 -4.50
C GLY A 81 15.36 -2.68 -5.64
N LEU A 82 14.19 -2.12 -5.34
CA LEU A 82 13.25 -1.62 -6.36
C LEU A 82 13.92 -0.60 -7.28
N ARG A 83 13.70 -0.72 -8.59
CA ARG A 83 14.27 0.21 -9.59
C ARG A 83 13.26 1.30 -9.94
N GLY A 84 13.74 2.54 -10.09
CA GLY A 84 12.94 3.69 -10.49
C GLY A 84 12.42 4.52 -9.31
N ASN A 85 12.56 5.85 -9.43
CA ASN A 85 12.21 6.78 -8.34
C ASN A 85 10.71 6.75 -8.01
N TYR A 86 9.85 6.74 -9.03
CA TYR A 86 8.41 6.65 -8.82
C TYR A 86 7.99 5.32 -8.21
N THR A 87 8.54 4.18 -8.68
CA THR A 87 8.26 2.86 -8.11
C THR A 87 8.54 2.82 -6.61
N LYS A 88 9.68 3.38 -6.15
CA LYS A 88 10.00 3.45 -4.72
C LYS A 88 9.02 4.32 -3.93
N ARG A 89 8.61 5.48 -4.47
CA ARG A 89 7.65 6.38 -3.82
C ARG A 89 6.26 5.74 -3.74
N ILE A 90 5.79 5.15 -4.85
CA ILE A 90 4.52 4.42 -4.92
C ILE A 90 4.53 3.25 -3.94
N TYR A 91 5.59 2.43 -3.91
CA TYR A 91 5.70 1.32 -2.94
C TYR A 91 5.46 1.78 -1.50
N LYS A 92 6.09 2.90 -1.09
CA LYS A 92 5.90 3.46 0.26
C LYS A 92 4.46 3.95 0.50
N ILE A 93 3.81 4.53 -0.51
CA ILE A 93 2.40 4.92 -0.44
C ILE A 93 1.52 3.67 -0.25
N ILE A 94 1.73 2.63 -1.06
CA ILE A 94 0.95 1.40 -0.96
C ILE A 94 1.16 0.72 0.41
N CYS A 95 2.39 0.67 0.92
CA CYS A 95 2.63 0.15 2.27
C CYS A 95 1.96 0.97 3.37
N SER A 96 1.75 2.28 3.19
CA SER A 96 1.05 3.11 4.18
C SER A 96 -0.46 2.89 4.19
N GLN A 97 -1.00 2.27 3.14
CA GLN A 97 -2.40 1.90 2.98
C GLN A 97 -2.60 0.38 3.08
N ARG A 98 -1.64 -0.35 3.68
CA ARG A 98 -1.62 -1.82 3.76
C ARG A 98 -2.91 -2.39 4.35
N ASP A 99 -3.52 -1.69 5.29
CA ASP A 99 -4.73 -2.08 6.02
C ASP A 99 -6.02 -1.90 5.21
N ARG A 100 -5.99 -1.13 4.13
CA ARG A 100 -7.14 -0.84 3.27
C ARG A 100 -7.27 -1.85 2.13
N ARG A 101 -8.47 -2.02 1.60
CA ARG A 101 -8.73 -2.77 0.36
C ARG A 101 -8.57 -1.88 -0.87
N GLU A 102 -9.13 -0.68 -0.80
CA GLU A 102 -9.06 0.31 -1.88
C GLU A 102 -8.55 1.66 -1.37
N TYR A 103 -7.73 2.31 -2.19
CA TYR A 103 -7.26 3.66 -1.92
C TYR A 103 -7.47 4.57 -3.13
N TYR A 104 -8.35 5.56 -2.96
CA TYR A 104 -8.67 6.54 -3.98
C TYR A 104 -7.69 7.71 -3.91
N TYR A 105 -6.96 7.91 -4.99
CA TYR A 105 -5.93 8.93 -5.09
C TYR A 105 -6.24 9.89 -6.24
N ALA A 106 -6.55 11.15 -5.92
CA ALA A 106 -6.73 12.18 -6.95
C ALA A 106 -5.46 12.32 -7.80
N ILE A 107 -5.58 12.30 -9.13
CA ILE A 107 -4.44 12.39 -10.06
C ILE A 107 -3.67 13.70 -9.84
N SER A 108 -4.35 14.80 -9.55
CA SER A 108 -3.71 16.08 -9.24
C SER A 108 -2.79 15.98 -8.02
N GLN A 109 -3.27 15.36 -6.94
CA GLN A 109 -2.50 15.15 -5.72
C GLN A 109 -1.36 14.15 -5.96
N PHE A 110 -1.60 13.06 -6.70
CA PHE A 110 -0.58 12.08 -7.08
C PHE A 110 0.56 12.74 -7.87
N ARG A 111 0.24 13.62 -8.83
CA ARG A 111 1.25 14.39 -9.59
C ARG A 111 2.08 15.29 -8.68
N LYS A 112 1.44 16.01 -7.77
CA LYS A 112 2.12 16.87 -6.80
C LYS A 112 3.07 16.06 -5.90
N ASP A 113 2.59 14.96 -5.33
CA ASP A 113 3.33 14.17 -4.35
C ASP A 113 4.49 13.39 -4.94
N LEU A 114 4.42 13.04 -6.22
CA LEU A 114 5.49 12.37 -6.96
C LEU A 114 6.37 13.34 -7.75
N GLU A 115 6.01 14.64 -7.82
CA GLU A 115 6.64 15.67 -8.66
C GLU A 115 6.61 15.31 -10.15
N ILE A 116 5.47 14.78 -10.62
CA ILE A 116 5.27 14.41 -12.03
C ILE A 116 5.02 15.69 -12.85
N PRO A 117 5.81 15.96 -13.91
CA PRO A 117 5.64 17.18 -14.70
C PRO A 117 4.26 17.29 -15.35
N GLU A 118 3.68 18.50 -15.40
CA GLU A 118 2.35 18.76 -15.97
C GLU A 118 2.17 18.31 -17.43
N LYS A 119 3.26 18.28 -18.20
CA LYS A 119 3.28 17.77 -19.58
C LYS A 119 2.88 16.30 -19.73
N HIS A 120 2.97 15.48 -18.67
CA HIS A 120 2.60 14.07 -18.76
C HIS A 120 1.08 13.92 -18.85
N SER A 121 0.57 13.29 -19.90
CA SER A 121 -0.85 12.93 -19.96
C SER A 121 -1.19 11.81 -18.96
N ASN A 122 -2.47 11.54 -18.73
CA ASN A 122 -2.87 10.37 -17.93
C ASN A 122 -2.37 9.05 -18.56
N ASN A 123 -2.28 9.00 -19.89
CA ASN A 123 -1.71 7.85 -20.61
C ASN A 123 -0.20 7.73 -20.37
N ASP A 124 0.52 8.85 -20.25
CA ASP A 124 1.93 8.81 -19.86
C ASP A 124 2.11 8.34 -18.41
N ILE A 125 1.24 8.79 -17.50
CA ILE A 125 1.24 8.33 -16.11
C ILE A 125 0.97 6.81 -16.06
N ASP A 126 -0.01 6.32 -16.79
CA ASP A 126 -0.28 4.88 -16.91
C ASP A 126 0.94 4.11 -17.39
N ARG A 127 1.42 4.41 -18.60
CA ARG A 127 2.43 3.60 -19.29
C ARG A 127 3.83 3.73 -18.71
N LYS A 128 4.20 4.91 -18.22
CA LYS A 128 5.60 5.21 -17.80
C LYS A 128 5.78 5.15 -16.28
N ILE A 129 4.69 5.18 -15.51
CA ILE A 129 4.76 5.29 -14.04
C ILE A 129 4.01 4.14 -13.36
N LEU A 130 2.69 4.06 -13.54
CA LEU A 130 1.85 3.11 -12.80
C LEU A 130 2.13 1.66 -13.21
N ARG A 131 2.07 1.35 -14.51
CA ARG A 131 2.31 -0.01 -15.02
C ARG A 131 3.72 -0.53 -14.70
N PRO A 132 4.81 0.23 -14.94
CA PRO A 132 6.14 -0.23 -14.54
C PRO A 132 6.31 -0.35 -13.02
N ALA A 133 5.60 0.46 -12.22
CA ALA A 133 5.66 0.34 -10.76
C ALA A 133 4.93 -0.92 -10.28
N GLN A 134 3.75 -1.21 -10.83
CA GLN A 134 2.96 -2.41 -10.54
C GLN A 134 3.79 -3.68 -10.82
N GLU A 135 4.30 -3.81 -12.05
CA GLU A 135 5.11 -4.97 -12.49
C GLU A 135 6.31 -5.17 -11.56
N ARG A 136 7.11 -4.12 -11.35
CA ARG A 136 8.33 -4.20 -10.51
C ARG A 136 8.05 -4.55 -9.06
N ILE A 137 6.96 -4.04 -8.47
CA ILE A 137 6.61 -4.35 -7.08
C ILE A 137 6.12 -5.79 -6.99
N LYS A 138 5.28 -6.24 -7.92
CA LYS A 138 4.78 -7.62 -7.97
C LYS A 138 5.91 -8.64 -8.16
N GLU A 139 6.85 -8.36 -9.05
CA GLU A 139 8.02 -9.21 -9.32
C GLU A 139 9.08 -9.16 -8.21
N SER A 140 9.05 -8.15 -7.33
CA SER A 140 10.07 -8.01 -6.28
C SER A 140 9.93 -9.02 -5.13
N GLY A 141 8.85 -9.81 -5.09
CA GLY A 141 8.53 -10.68 -3.94
C GLY A 141 8.05 -9.90 -2.71
N SER A 142 7.45 -8.73 -2.93
CA SER A 142 6.86 -7.92 -1.86
C SER A 142 5.61 -8.59 -1.28
N ASP A 143 5.48 -8.53 0.04
CA ASP A 143 4.30 -8.99 0.79
C ASP A 143 3.08 -8.08 0.61
N VAL A 144 3.28 -6.91 -0.01
CA VAL A 144 2.24 -5.95 -0.38
C VAL A 144 2.47 -5.50 -1.83
N TRP A 145 1.42 -5.56 -2.63
CA TRP A 145 1.39 -5.04 -3.99
C TRP A 145 0.04 -4.38 -4.27
N PHE A 146 -0.13 -3.87 -5.49
CA PHE A 146 -1.37 -3.23 -5.87
C PHE A 146 -1.77 -3.61 -7.29
N ASP A 147 -3.06 -3.52 -7.54
CA ASP A 147 -3.63 -3.32 -8.87
C ASP A 147 -4.22 -1.92 -8.95
N TYR A 148 -4.48 -1.40 -10.15
CA TYR A 148 -4.99 -0.05 -10.28
C TYR A 148 -5.91 0.15 -11.47
N GLU A 149 -6.77 1.15 -11.34
CA GLU A 149 -7.66 1.63 -12.40
C GLU A 149 -7.69 3.16 -12.43
N LEU A 150 -7.84 3.73 -13.62
CA LEU A 150 -8.02 5.17 -13.83
C LEU A 150 -9.49 5.46 -14.12
N ILE A 151 -10.16 6.18 -13.22
CA ILE A 151 -11.59 6.50 -13.35
C ILE A 151 -11.84 8.00 -13.39
N CYS A 152 -13.01 8.37 -13.93
CA CYS A 152 -13.58 9.71 -13.81
C CYS A 152 -14.61 9.69 -12.66
N LYS A 153 -14.19 10.09 -11.46
CA LYS A 153 -15.05 10.09 -10.28
C LYS A 153 -16.03 11.27 -10.28
N TYR A 154 -15.61 12.41 -10.85
CA TYR A 154 -16.42 13.63 -10.90
C TYR A 154 -16.61 14.10 -12.35
N PRO A 155 -17.54 13.48 -13.11
CA PRO A 155 -17.79 13.86 -14.50
C PRO A 155 -18.40 15.26 -14.59
N ILE A 156 -17.91 16.05 -15.55
CA ILE A 156 -18.45 17.38 -15.84
C ILE A 156 -19.49 17.25 -16.97
N LYS A 157 -20.72 17.70 -16.72
CA LYS A 157 -21.82 17.66 -17.69
C LYS A 157 -21.40 18.35 -19.01
N GLY A 158 -21.64 17.69 -20.14
CA GLY A 158 -21.33 18.22 -21.47
C GLY A 158 -19.85 18.11 -21.89
N ARG A 159 -18.97 17.54 -21.06
CA ARG A 159 -17.57 17.24 -21.43
C ARG A 159 -17.34 15.74 -21.48
N LYS A 160 -16.43 15.30 -22.35
CA LYS A 160 -15.99 13.90 -22.39
C LYS A 160 -15.35 13.56 -21.03
N PRO A 161 -15.77 12.47 -20.36
CA PRO A 161 -15.19 12.04 -19.11
C PRO A 161 -13.68 11.85 -19.25
N LYS A 162 -12.92 12.47 -18.36
CA LYS A 162 -11.47 12.32 -18.27
C LYS A 162 -11.15 11.80 -16.88
N ALA A 163 -10.27 10.80 -16.81
CA ALA A 163 -9.87 10.26 -15.52
C ALA A 163 -9.28 11.36 -14.62
N ASP A 164 -9.76 11.43 -13.40
CA ASP A 164 -9.37 12.39 -12.36
C ASP A 164 -8.84 11.69 -11.09
N THR A 165 -9.06 10.38 -10.99
CA THR A 165 -8.78 9.57 -9.80
C THR A 165 -8.15 8.25 -10.20
N ILE A 166 -7.12 7.85 -9.46
CA ILE A 166 -6.54 6.50 -9.49
C ILE A 166 -7.18 5.72 -8.34
N ILE A 167 -7.72 4.54 -8.62
CA ILE A 167 -8.09 3.56 -7.60
C ILE A 167 -6.94 2.59 -7.49
N PHE A 168 -6.32 2.51 -6.31
CA PHE A 168 -5.40 1.43 -5.98
C PHE A 168 -6.16 0.33 -5.25
N THR A 169 -6.23 -0.86 -5.82
CA THR A 169 -6.59 -2.07 -5.07
C THR A 169 -5.35 -2.55 -4.36
N ILE A 170 -5.37 -2.59 -3.03
CA ILE A 170 -4.24 -3.00 -2.21
C ILE A 170 -4.35 -4.49 -1.91
N ASN A 171 -3.26 -5.22 -2.12
CA ASN A 171 -3.18 -6.65 -1.85
C ASN A 171 -2.05 -6.93 -0.86
N THR A 172 -2.27 -7.86 0.07
CA THR A 172 -1.24 -8.28 1.04
C THR A 172 -1.29 -9.78 1.31
N LEU A 173 -0.11 -10.38 1.56
CA LEU A 173 0.01 -11.76 2.06
C LEU A 173 -0.34 -11.88 3.55
N HIS A 174 -0.31 -10.78 4.31
CA HIS A 174 -0.45 -10.79 5.76
C HIS A 174 -1.63 -9.92 6.24
N PRO A 175 -2.88 -10.24 5.82
CA PRO A 175 -4.06 -9.42 6.10
C PRO A 175 -4.38 -9.31 7.60
N ARG A 176 -4.03 -10.32 8.39
CA ARG A 176 -4.19 -10.31 9.86
C ARG A 176 -3.28 -9.29 10.55
N GLU A 177 -2.04 -9.18 10.08
CA GLU A 177 -1.09 -8.20 10.60
C GLU A 177 -1.37 -6.79 10.08
N ALA A 178 -1.88 -6.70 8.84
CA ALA A 178 -2.33 -5.45 8.24
C ALA A 178 -3.45 -4.79 9.05
N GLY A 179 -4.40 -5.59 9.56
CA GLY A 179 -5.57 -5.06 10.26
C GLY A 179 -6.56 -4.39 9.32
N GLY A 180 -7.45 -3.57 9.87
CA GLY A 180 -8.42 -2.77 9.09
C GLY A 180 -9.28 -3.60 8.14
N GLU A 181 -9.53 -3.06 6.96
CA GLU A 181 -10.36 -3.68 5.91
C GLU A 181 -9.78 -5.02 5.43
N GLN A 182 -8.44 -5.17 5.39
CA GLN A 182 -7.81 -6.44 5.02
C GLN A 182 -8.14 -7.56 6.04
N PHE A 183 -8.10 -7.25 7.33
CA PHE A 183 -8.47 -8.21 8.36
C PHE A 183 -9.97 -8.54 8.34
N GLU A 184 -10.82 -7.57 8.00
CA GLU A 184 -12.26 -7.80 7.81
C GLU A 184 -12.50 -8.78 6.66
N GLN A 185 -11.82 -8.61 5.51
CA GLN A 185 -11.90 -9.55 4.40
C GLN A 185 -11.44 -10.95 4.79
N TYR A 186 -10.29 -11.05 5.46
CA TYR A 186 -9.79 -12.32 6.00
C TYR A 186 -10.82 -12.97 6.92
N SER A 187 -11.37 -12.20 7.87
CA SER A 187 -12.33 -12.69 8.85
C SER A 187 -13.63 -13.17 8.19
N PHE A 188 -14.09 -12.49 7.14
CA PHE A 188 -15.26 -12.88 6.38
C PHE A 188 -15.03 -14.23 5.67
N VAL A 189 -13.90 -14.37 4.96
CA VAL A 189 -13.52 -15.63 4.31
C VAL A 189 -13.37 -16.75 5.34
N TYR A 190 -12.71 -16.48 6.47
CA TYR A 190 -12.56 -17.44 7.57
C TYR A 190 -13.90 -17.96 8.07
N ARG A 191 -14.89 -17.09 8.29
CA ARG A 191 -16.24 -17.53 8.71
C ARG A 191 -16.89 -18.43 7.68
N TRP A 192 -16.76 -18.12 6.39
CA TRP A 192 -17.30 -18.94 5.31
C TRP A 192 -16.62 -20.30 5.21
N VAL A 193 -15.29 -20.33 5.25
CA VAL A 193 -14.49 -21.56 5.21
C VAL A 193 -14.74 -22.42 6.44
N SER A 194 -14.72 -21.84 7.65
CA SER A 194 -15.03 -22.55 8.90
C SER A 194 -16.41 -23.20 8.84
N ASN A 195 -17.44 -22.45 8.44
CA ASN A 195 -18.79 -22.99 8.32
C ASN A 195 -18.89 -24.10 7.28
N ALA A 196 -18.21 -23.96 6.14
CA ALA A 196 -18.19 -24.99 5.11
C ALA A 196 -17.46 -26.27 5.57
N MET A 197 -16.49 -26.14 6.48
CA MET A 197 -15.76 -27.25 7.09
C MET A 197 -16.43 -27.79 8.36
N ASN A 198 -17.71 -27.45 8.61
CA ASN A 198 -18.48 -27.82 9.80
C ASN A 198 -17.91 -27.28 11.12
N ASN A 199 -17.36 -26.07 11.11
CA ASN A 199 -16.82 -25.37 12.28
C ASN A 199 -15.87 -26.24 13.11
N PRO A 200 -14.72 -26.63 12.51
CA PRO A 200 -13.77 -27.48 13.20
C PRO A 200 -13.24 -26.77 14.45
N THR A 201 -12.99 -27.54 15.51
CA THR A 201 -12.43 -27.02 16.78
C THR A 201 -10.92 -26.86 16.76
N ASP A 202 -10.26 -27.34 15.70
CA ASP A 202 -8.83 -27.22 15.46
C ASP A 202 -8.50 -25.99 14.59
N ASP A 203 -7.22 -25.84 14.22
CA ASP A 203 -6.76 -24.73 13.39
C ASP A 203 -6.91 -24.96 11.88
N LYS A 204 -7.68 -25.99 11.45
CA LYS A 204 -7.76 -26.40 10.05
C LYS A 204 -8.36 -25.32 9.15
N ALA A 205 -9.43 -24.67 9.61
CA ALA A 205 -10.06 -23.56 8.87
C ALA A 205 -9.12 -22.35 8.78
N GLN A 206 -8.37 -22.06 9.85
CA GLN A 206 -7.40 -20.98 9.86
C GLN A 206 -6.25 -21.26 8.88
N LYS A 207 -5.65 -22.45 8.94
CA LYS A 207 -4.60 -22.90 8.00
C LYS A 207 -5.06 -22.86 6.54
N ALA A 208 -6.32 -23.18 6.29
CA ALA A 208 -6.91 -23.07 4.96
C ALA A 208 -6.91 -21.63 4.45
N VAL A 209 -7.37 -20.67 5.26
CA VAL A 209 -7.40 -19.26 4.85
C VAL A 209 -6.00 -18.65 4.80
N ASP A 210 -5.11 -19.01 5.74
CA ASP A 210 -3.71 -18.58 5.71
C ASP A 210 -3.03 -19.04 4.41
N LYS A 211 -3.27 -20.29 3.95
CA LYS A 211 -2.78 -20.77 2.65
C LYS A 211 -3.33 -19.97 1.47
N ILE A 212 -4.60 -19.56 1.51
CA ILE A 212 -5.21 -18.72 0.46
C ILE A 212 -4.53 -17.33 0.43
N SER A 213 -4.25 -16.76 1.61
CA SER A 213 -3.54 -15.48 1.76
C SER A 213 -2.09 -15.56 1.28
N ASP A 214 -1.36 -16.64 1.61
CA ASP A 214 0.02 -16.87 1.19
C ASP A 214 0.15 -17.00 -0.35
N LEU A 215 -0.92 -17.44 -1.02
CA LEU A 215 -1.01 -17.47 -2.48
C LEU A 215 -1.38 -16.11 -3.09
N GLY A 216 -1.67 -15.09 -2.27
CA GLY A 216 -2.11 -13.77 -2.71
C GLY A 216 -3.50 -13.76 -3.36
N ARG A 217 -4.32 -14.80 -3.11
CA ARG A 217 -5.63 -15.02 -3.77
C ARG A 217 -6.83 -14.81 -2.82
N LEU A 218 -6.63 -14.16 -1.68
CA LEU A 218 -7.71 -13.92 -0.71
C LEU A 218 -8.88 -13.15 -1.31
N LYS A 219 -8.61 -12.12 -2.12
CA LYS A 219 -9.64 -11.29 -2.77
C LYS A 219 -10.60 -12.13 -3.62
N GLU A 220 -10.07 -13.07 -4.40
CA GLU A 220 -10.86 -13.95 -5.26
C GLU A 220 -11.83 -14.81 -4.44
N VAL A 221 -11.35 -15.39 -3.33
CA VAL A 221 -12.20 -16.19 -2.43
C VAL A 221 -13.23 -15.31 -1.72
N TYR A 222 -12.84 -14.11 -1.31
CA TYR A 222 -13.74 -13.13 -0.72
C TYR A 222 -14.90 -12.76 -1.66
N GLU A 223 -14.61 -12.43 -2.92
CA GLU A 223 -15.63 -12.11 -3.93
C GLU A 223 -16.57 -13.28 -4.17
N ARG A 224 -16.04 -14.51 -4.18
CA ARG A 224 -16.86 -15.72 -4.27
C ARG A 224 -17.77 -15.92 -3.06
N CYS A 225 -17.26 -15.64 -1.86
CA CYS A 225 -18.05 -15.69 -0.64
C CYS A 225 -19.17 -14.65 -0.67
N CYS A 226 -18.90 -13.41 -1.08
CA CYS A 226 -19.93 -12.37 -1.26
C CYS A 226 -21.03 -12.81 -2.23
N TYR A 227 -20.63 -13.33 -3.40
CA TYR A 227 -21.59 -13.84 -4.40
C TYR A 227 -22.52 -14.93 -3.82
N TYR A 228 -21.98 -15.85 -3.03
CA TYR A 228 -22.80 -16.88 -2.39
C TYR A 228 -23.65 -16.34 -1.25
N ASP A 229 -23.13 -15.39 -0.47
CA ASP A 229 -23.87 -14.72 0.61
C ASP A 229 -25.12 -14.04 0.06
N ASP A 230 -24.99 -13.25 -1.01
CA ASP A 230 -26.12 -12.59 -1.68
C ASP A 230 -27.19 -13.59 -2.17
N ARG A 231 -26.76 -14.72 -2.73
CA ARG A 231 -27.67 -15.76 -3.25
C ARG A 231 -28.37 -16.55 -2.15
N VAL A 232 -27.71 -16.75 -1.01
CA VAL A 232 -28.31 -17.38 0.16
C VAL A 232 -29.30 -16.42 0.80
N CYS A 233 -28.93 -15.15 0.97
CA CYS A 233 -29.79 -14.11 1.54
C CYS A 233 -31.04 -13.84 0.68
N SER A 234 -30.92 -13.91 -0.65
CA SER A 234 -32.06 -13.77 -1.58
C SER A 234 -32.90 -15.04 -1.73
N GLY A 235 -32.51 -16.15 -1.09
CA GLY A 235 -33.23 -17.43 -1.17
C GLY A 235 -33.08 -18.18 -2.51
N VAL A 236 -32.26 -17.66 -3.44
CA VAL A 236 -31.99 -18.29 -4.74
C VAL A 236 -31.23 -19.61 -4.58
N GLN A 237 -30.42 -19.74 -3.52
CA GLN A 237 -29.57 -20.89 -3.30
C GLN A 237 -29.54 -21.27 -1.81
N SER A 238 -29.53 -22.57 -1.50
CA SER A 238 -29.39 -23.01 -0.10
C SER A 238 -27.96 -22.82 0.40
N ARG A 239 -27.82 -22.57 1.72
CA ARG A 239 -26.52 -22.43 2.39
C ARG A 239 -25.63 -23.66 2.20
N ILE A 240 -26.21 -24.85 2.25
CA ILE A 240 -25.50 -26.12 2.04
C ILE A 240 -24.93 -26.18 0.62
N HIS A 241 -25.69 -25.78 -0.40
CA HIS A 241 -25.19 -25.77 -1.78
C HIS A 241 -24.02 -24.80 -1.94
N ALA A 242 -24.12 -23.59 -1.36
CA ALA A 242 -23.03 -22.62 -1.35
C ALA A 242 -21.76 -23.15 -0.67
N GLN A 243 -21.90 -23.77 0.52
CA GLN A 243 -20.79 -24.36 1.26
C GLN A 243 -20.10 -25.49 0.48
N ASN A 244 -20.87 -26.38 -0.14
CA ASN A 244 -20.33 -27.46 -0.96
C ASN A 244 -19.59 -26.94 -2.21
N ALA A 245 -20.11 -25.89 -2.84
CA ALA A 245 -19.44 -25.24 -3.96
C ALA A 245 -18.13 -24.58 -3.54
N LEU A 246 -18.10 -23.93 -2.37
CA LEU A 246 -16.88 -23.37 -1.79
C LEU A 246 -15.85 -24.47 -1.48
N LEU A 247 -16.24 -25.58 -0.83
CA LEU A 247 -15.35 -26.72 -0.57
C LEU A 247 -14.77 -27.31 -1.86
N LYS A 248 -15.57 -27.40 -2.93
CA LYS A 248 -15.11 -27.88 -4.23
C LYS A 248 -14.00 -26.97 -4.77
N MET A 249 -14.22 -25.66 -4.77
CA MET A 249 -13.22 -24.66 -5.18
C MET A 249 -11.94 -24.75 -4.35
N LEU A 250 -12.05 -24.82 -3.01
CA LEU A 250 -10.90 -24.97 -2.11
C LEU A 250 -10.08 -26.24 -2.42
N ARG A 251 -10.72 -27.35 -2.74
CA ARG A 251 -10.05 -28.60 -3.14
C ARG A 251 -9.39 -28.51 -4.51
N GLU A 252 -10.11 -28.01 -5.50
CA GLU A 252 -9.67 -28.04 -6.90
C GLU A 252 -8.57 -27.01 -7.18
N GLU A 253 -8.75 -25.79 -6.69
CA GLU A 253 -7.89 -24.65 -7.03
C GLU A 253 -6.81 -24.36 -5.99
N PHE A 254 -7.11 -24.59 -4.70
CA PHE A 254 -6.20 -24.27 -3.60
C PHE A 254 -5.57 -25.52 -2.97
N LYS A 255 -5.99 -26.72 -3.39
CA LYS A 255 -5.54 -28.01 -2.86
C LYS A 255 -5.69 -28.07 -1.32
N ILE A 256 -6.81 -27.57 -0.80
CA ILE A 256 -7.19 -27.61 0.62
C ILE A 256 -8.23 -28.71 0.79
N LYS A 257 -7.97 -29.67 1.69
CA LYS A 257 -8.82 -30.85 1.92
C LYS A 257 -9.65 -30.74 3.19
#